data_AF-A0A653TV28-F1
#
_entry.id   AF-A0A653TV28-F1
#
_cell.length_a   1.000
_cell.length_b   1.000
_cell.length_c   1.000
_cell.angle_alpha   90.00
_cell.angle_beta   90.00
_cell.angle_gamma   90.00
#
_symmetry.space_group_name_H-M   'P 1'
#
loop_
_entity.id
_entity.type
_entity.pdbx_description
1 polymer ?
#
loop_
_entity_poly.entity_id
_entity_poly.type
_entity_poly.pdbx_seq_one_letter_code
_entity_poly.pdbx_strand_id
1 'polypeptide(L)'
;MKTVKPLGARGLIGIALFVLVLGLVGGIGAGFLSDVPGVGGLVGSGVFLLLVMAGTLVISAWWWRRLDEAAREAHKWAWYWGGCTGMVVGMAVVLTLATRDIEIERFLPADTNAGDLIVTGMMSILLFQLAGYTLAWGWWWLARMRG
;
A
#
# COMPACT_ATOMS: atom_id res chain seq x y z
N MET A 1 2.59 -20.46 21.63
CA MET A 1 2.69 -19.01 21.35
C MET A 1 1.89 -18.27 22.41
N LYS A 2 2.43 -17.23 23.05
CA LYS A 2 1.70 -16.48 24.09
C LYS A 2 0.55 -15.70 23.43
N THR A 3 -0.66 -15.81 23.95
CA THR A 3 -1.83 -15.07 23.50
C THR A 3 -1.62 -13.58 23.77
N VAL A 4 -1.35 -12.82 22.71
CA VAL A 4 -1.20 -11.36 22.83
C VAL A 4 -2.59 -10.77 22.92
N LYS A 5 -2.86 -10.00 23.99
CA LYS A 5 -4.15 -9.34 24.19
C LYS A 5 -4.44 -8.41 23.01
N PRO A 6 -5.66 -8.42 22.42
CA PRO A 6 -5.99 -7.49 21.34
C PRO A 6 -5.86 -6.05 21.83
N LEU A 7 -5.44 -5.16 20.92
CA LEU A 7 -5.36 -3.74 21.24
C LEU A 7 -6.76 -3.21 21.54
N GLY A 8 -6.92 -2.54 22.69
CA GLY A 8 -8.12 -1.75 22.95
C GLY A 8 -8.22 -0.54 22.02
N ALA A 9 -9.35 0.16 22.05
CA ALA A 9 -9.63 1.33 21.19
C ALA A 9 -8.50 2.37 21.16
N ARG A 10 -7.87 2.66 22.31
CA ARG A 10 -6.72 3.57 22.40
C ARG A 10 -5.52 3.13 21.55
N GLY A 11 -5.24 1.82 21.51
CA GLY A 11 -4.17 1.27 20.70
C GLY A 11 -4.46 1.35 19.20
N LEU A 12 -5.72 1.13 18.81
CA LEU A 12 -6.16 1.29 17.41
C LEU A 12 -6.06 2.76 16.96
N ILE A 13 -6.52 3.70 17.78
CA ILE A 13 -6.38 5.14 17.52
C ILE A 13 -4.91 5.52 17.41
N GLY A 14 -4.06 5.01 18.32
CA GLY A 14 -2.62 5.24 18.26
C GLY A 14 -1.98 4.79 16.95
N ILE A 15 -2.34 3.60 16.44
CA ILE A 15 -1.86 3.12 15.14
C ILE A 15 -2.39 3.98 14.00
N ALA A 16 -3.68 4.31 14.00
CA ALA A 16 -4.29 5.13 12.95
C ALA A 16 -3.61 6.52 12.86
N LEU A 17 -3.40 7.17 14.00
CA LEU A 17 -2.69 8.44 14.09
C LEU A 17 -1.23 8.28 13.64
N PHE A 18 -0.55 7.21 14.03
CA PHE A 18 0.82 6.97 13.63
C PHE A 18 0.96 6.80 12.11
N VAL A 19 0.09 6.00 11.49
CA VAL A 19 0.07 5.80 10.03
C VAL A 19 -0.29 7.09 9.31
N LEU A 20 -1.22 7.89 9.85
CA LEU A 20 -1.54 9.22 9.32
C LEU A 20 -0.32 10.14 9.34
N VAL A 21 0.40 10.19 10.46
CA VAL A 21 1.63 10.98 10.59
C VAL A 21 2.71 10.49 9.62
N LEU A 22 2.91 9.18 9.47
CA LEU A 22 3.81 8.64 8.45
C LEU A 22 3.42 9.08 7.04
N GLY A 23 2.12 9.06 6.71
CA GLY A 23 1.62 9.53 5.42
C GLY A 23 1.92 11.02 5.20
N LEU A 24 1.70 11.86 6.22
CA LEU A 24 2.02 13.28 6.17
C LEU A 24 3.53 13.53 5.99
N VAL A 25 4.37 12.82 6.74
CA VAL A 25 5.83 12.88 6.58
C VAL A 25 6.24 12.44 5.18
N GLY A 26 5.62 11.38 4.64
CA GLY A 26 5.83 10.93 3.26
C GLY A 26 5.47 11.99 2.24
N GLY A 27 4.29 12.62 2.37
CA GLY A 27 3.85 13.67 1.45
C GLY A 27 4.75 14.91 1.50
N ILE A 28 5.03 15.43 2.70
CA ILE A 28 5.88 16.60 2.90
C ILE A 28 7.31 16.33 2.42
N GLY A 29 7.88 15.19 2.80
CA GLY A 29 9.23 14.81 2.39
C GLY A 29 9.35 14.62 0.88
N ALA A 30 8.34 14.03 0.23
CA ALA A 30 8.29 13.91 -1.22
C ALA A 30 8.24 15.28 -1.92
N GLY A 31 7.52 16.25 -1.34
CA GLY A 31 7.48 17.63 -1.84
C GLY A 31 8.84 18.35 -1.72
N PHE A 32 9.60 18.15 -0.65
CA PHE A 32 10.97 18.70 -0.59
C PHE A 32 11.92 18.02 -1.59
N LEU A 33 11.75 16.71 -1.78
CA LEU A 33 12.57 15.95 -2.73
C LEU A 33 12.21 16.23 -4.19
N SER A 34 10.98 16.68 -4.49
CA SER A 34 10.56 17.00 -5.86
C SER A 34 11.36 18.16 -6.46
N ASP A 35 11.88 19.06 -5.64
CA ASP A 35 12.69 20.21 -6.09
C ASP A 35 14.15 19.85 -6.36
N VAL A 36 14.62 18.68 -5.93
CA VAL A 36 16.00 18.23 -6.16
C VAL A 36 16.16 17.80 -7.62
N PRO A 37 16.99 18.45 -8.45
CA PRO A 37 17.06 18.13 -9.87
C PRO A 37 17.81 16.83 -10.15
N GLY A 38 17.57 16.28 -11.34
CA GLY A 38 18.34 15.15 -11.89
C GLY A 38 18.04 13.79 -11.26
N VAL A 39 18.89 12.81 -11.62
CA VAL A 39 18.74 11.40 -11.25
C VAL A 39 18.87 11.19 -9.74
N GLY A 40 19.70 11.97 -9.06
CA GLY A 40 19.84 11.92 -7.61
C GLY A 40 18.53 12.23 -6.87
N GLY A 41 17.81 13.27 -7.32
CA GLY A 41 16.49 13.59 -6.77
C GLY A 41 15.46 12.51 -7.06
N LEU A 42 15.45 11.95 -8.28
CA LEU A 42 14.55 10.86 -8.66
C LEU A 42 14.73 9.61 -7.79
N VAL A 43 15.97 9.14 -7.68
CA VAL A 43 16.32 7.97 -6.86
C VAL A 43 16.06 8.27 -5.39
N GLY A 44 16.38 9.49 -4.92
CA GLY A 44 16.11 9.94 -3.56
C GLY A 44 14.62 9.89 -3.21
N SER A 45 13.75 10.45 -4.06
CA SER A 45 12.29 10.38 -3.89
C SER A 45 11.80 8.93 -3.86
N GLY A 46 12.25 8.10 -4.79
CA GLY A 46 11.84 6.70 -4.87
C GLY A 46 12.23 5.89 -3.63
N VAL A 47 13.48 6.02 -3.18
CA VAL A 47 13.96 5.37 -1.96
C VAL A 47 13.21 5.87 -0.74
N PHE A 48 13.04 7.19 -0.61
CA PHE A 48 12.32 7.79 0.51
C PHE A 48 10.87 7.30 0.61
N LEU A 49 10.11 7.36 -0.49
CA LEU A 49 8.72 6.90 -0.54
C LEU A 49 8.62 5.39 -0.27
N LEU A 50 9.54 4.59 -0.81
CA LEU A 50 9.59 3.16 -0.54
C LEU A 50 9.83 2.88 0.96
N LEU A 51 10.70 3.63 1.62
CA LEU A 51 10.96 3.49 3.06
C LEU A 51 9.74 3.86 3.90
N VAL A 52 9.02 4.93 3.56
CA VAL A 52 7.76 5.31 4.23
C VAL A 52 6.70 4.22 4.07
N MET A 53 6.54 3.68 2.86
CA MET A 53 5.62 2.57 2.59
C MET A 53 6.03 1.29 3.31
N ALA A 54 7.32 0.95 3.32
CA ALA A 54 7.84 -0.20 4.05
C ALA A 54 7.62 -0.07 5.57
N GLY A 55 7.83 1.12 6.14
CA GLY A 55 7.53 1.39 7.55
C GLY A 55 6.05 1.17 7.88
N THR A 56 5.16 1.61 6.98
CA THR A 56 3.72 1.38 7.10
C THR A 56 3.38 -0.12 7.08
N LEU A 57 3.99 -0.89 6.17
CA LEU A 57 3.81 -2.34 6.10
C LEU A 57 4.36 -3.05 7.33
N VAL A 58 5.51 -2.64 7.88
CA VAL A 58 6.08 -3.23 9.10
C VAL A 58 5.13 -3.07 10.28
N ILE A 59 4.54 -1.89 10.45
CA ILE A 59 3.61 -1.61 11.54
C ILE A 59 2.30 -2.36 11.36
N SER A 60 1.80 -2.38 10.12
CA SER A 60 0.67 -3.23 9.77
C SER A 60 0.99 -4.68 10.16
N ALA A 61 2.13 -5.23 9.72
CA ALA A 61 2.47 -6.64 9.93
C ALA A 61 2.64 -6.97 11.41
N TRP A 62 3.19 -6.05 12.19
CA TRP A 62 3.25 -6.15 13.64
C TRP A 62 1.85 -6.20 14.27
N TRP A 63 0.92 -5.38 13.79
CA TRP A 63 -0.47 -5.40 14.26
C TRP A 63 -1.19 -6.69 13.85
N TRP A 64 -1.03 -7.12 12.60
CA TRP A 64 -1.65 -8.33 12.05
C TRP A 64 -1.22 -9.60 12.78
N ARG A 65 0.03 -9.68 13.25
CA ARG A 65 0.51 -10.78 14.11
C ARG A 65 -0.20 -10.87 15.46
N ARG A 66 -0.95 -9.86 15.86
CA ARG A 66 -1.72 -9.83 17.12
C ARG A 66 -3.21 -10.14 16.93
N LEU A 67 -3.67 -10.27 15.69
CA LEU A 67 -5.01 -10.77 15.39
C LEU A 67 -5.13 -12.23 15.80
N ASP A 68 -6.36 -12.68 16.03
CA ASP A 68 -6.65 -14.09 16.23
C ASP A 68 -6.27 -14.92 14.99
N GLU A 69 -6.11 -16.22 15.19
CA GLU A 69 -5.62 -17.11 14.14
C GLU A 69 -6.61 -17.22 12.97
N ALA A 70 -7.92 -17.17 13.24
CA ALA A 70 -8.94 -17.26 12.20
C ALA A 70 -8.92 -16.02 11.29
N ALA A 71 -8.86 -14.83 11.87
CA ALA A 71 -8.71 -13.58 11.14
C ALA A 71 -7.39 -13.55 10.36
N ARG A 72 -6.29 -14.00 10.96
CA ARG A 72 -4.99 -14.02 10.29
C ARG A 72 -4.99 -14.93 9.06
N GLU A 73 -5.49 -16.15 9.22
CA GLU A 73 -5.58 -17.14 8.15
C GLU A 73 -6.48 -16.69 6.99
N ALA A 74 -7.61 -16.04 7.30
CA ALA A 74 -8.53 -15.53 6.28
C ALA A 74 -7.92 -14.41 5.42
N HIS A 75 -7.06 -13.56 6.00
CA HIS A 75 -6.53 -12.39 5.30
C HIS A 75 -5.14 -12.59 4.67
N LYS A 76 -4.40 -13.66 5.02
CA LYS A 76 -2.96 -13.74 4.73
C LYS A 76 -2.60 -13.65 3.24
N TRP A 77 -3.30 -14.38 2.38
CA TRP A 77 -2.81 -14.64 1.02
C TRP A 77 -3.18 -13.50 0.06
N ALA A 78 -4.48 -13.35 -0.23
CA ALA A 78 -4.95 -12.37 -1.22
C ALA A 78 -4.71 -10.93 -0.74
N TRP A 79 -5.04 -10.62 0.51
CA TRP A 79 -4.97 -9.25 1.01
C TRP A 79 -3.58 -8.89 1.52
N TYR A 80 -3.07 -9.66 2.46
CA TYR A 80 -1.93 -9.22 3.25
C TYR A 80 -0.59 -9.35 2.51
N TRP A 81 -0.26 -10.55 2.04
CA TRP A 81 1.02 -10.81 1.37
C TRP A 81 1.01 -10.49 -0.12
N GLY A 82 -0.14 -10.58 -0.80
CA GLY A 82 -0.27 -10.15 -2.18
C GLY A 82 -0.57 -8.65 -2.30
N GLY A 83 -1.70 -8.23 -1.74
CA GLY A 83 -2.19 -6.85 -1.86
C GLY A 83 -1.30 -5.81 -1.18
N CYS A 84 -1.10 -5.90 0.14
CA CYS A 84 -0.38 -4.84 0.86
C CYS A 84 1.09 -4.72 0.45
N THR A 85 1.78 -5.83 0.16
CA THR A 85 3.18 -5.79 -0.30
C THR A 85 3.28 -5.22 -1.72
N GLY A 86 2.36 -5.59 -2.61
CA GLY A 86 2.27 -5.04 -3.96
C GLY A 86 2.00 -3.53 -3.93
N MET A 87 1.12 -3.07 -3.03
CA MET A 87 0.86 -1.64 -2.82
C MET A 87 2.10 -0.88 -2.34
N VAL A 88 2.94 -1.46 -1.48
CA VAL A 88 4.19 -0.80 -1.05
C VAL A 88 5.06 -0.44 -2.26
N VAL A 89 5.24 -1.38 -3.18
CA VAL A 89 6.08 -1.17 -4.37
C VAL A 89 5.35 -0.30 -5.40
N GLY A 90 4.14 -0.69 -5.79
CA GLY A 90 3.36 -0.01 -6.82
C GLY A 90 3.06 1.44 -6.46
N MET A 91 2.68 1.71 -5.21
CA MET A 91 2.39 3.08 -4.79
C MET A 91 3.65 3.92 -4.63
N ALA A 92 4.77 3.34 -4.17
CA ALA A 92 6.05 4.06 -4.17
C ALA A 92 6.46 4.47 -5.58
N VAL A 93 6.31 3.58 -6.58
CA VAL A 93 6.57 3.89 -7.99
C VAL A 93 5.64 4.98 -8.48
N VAL A 94 4.32 4.82 -8.34
CA VAL A 94 3.32 5.80 -8.81
C VAL A 94 3.55 7.17 -8.18
N LEU A 95 3.75 7.25 -6.86
CA LEU A 95 4.00 8.51 -6.17
C LEU A 95 5.31 9.16 -6.61
N THR A 96 6.35 8.36 -6.87
CA THR A 96 7.61 8.90 -7.41
C THR A 96 7.40 9.47 -8.80
N LEU A 97 6.69 8.76 -9.68
CA LEU A 97 6.40 9.23 -11.04
C LEU A 97 5.47 10.46 -11.03
N ALA A 98 4.50 10.52 -10.12
CA ALA A 98 3.54 11.62 -10.04
C ALA A 98 4.10 12.90 -9.40
N THR A 99 5.14 12.79 -8.56
CA THR A 99 5.78 13.94 -7.91
C THR A 99 7.03 14.44 -8.64
N ARG A 100 7.42 13.77 -9.73
CA ARG A 100 8.61 14.08 -10.50
C ARG A 100 8.21 14.39 -11.93
N ASP A 101 8.81 15.43 -12.49
CA ASP A 101 8.59 15.84 -13.87
C ASP A 101 9.37 14.89 -14.80
N ILE A 102 8.86 13.67 -14.93
CA ILE A 102 9.37 12.67 -15.86
C ILE A 102 8.47 12.74 -17.08
N GLU A 103 9.06 12.96 -18.25
CA GLU A 103 8.35 12.95 -19.54
C GLU A 103 7.94 11.52 -19.92
N ILE A 104 7.01 10.92 -19.17
CA ILE A 104 6.47 9.59 -19.47
C ILE A 104 5.63 9.62 -20.75
N GLU A 105 5.06 10.80 -21.05
CA GLU A 105 4.24 11.10 -22.22
C GLU A 105 4.98 10.85 -23.54
N ARG A 106 6.32 10.95 -23.57
CA ARG A 106 7.12 10.64 -24.77
C ARG A 106 7.00 9.19 -25.23
N PHE A 107 6.55 8.30 -24.34
CA PHE A 107 6.32 6.89 -24.61
C PHE A 107 4.85 6.56 -24.89
N LEU A 108 3.98 7.57 -24.89
CA LEU A 108 2.55 7.42 -25.11
C LEU A 108 2.15 8.01 -26.48
N PRO A 109 1.04 7.55 -27.06
CA PRO A 109 0.44 8.22 -28.20
C PRO A 109 0.12 9.70 -27.88
N ALA A 110 0.23 10.58 -28.88
CA ALA A 110 0.15 12.04 -28.68
C ALA A 110 -1.21 12.53 -28.13
N ASP A 111 -2.25 11.73 -28.23
CA ASP A 111 -3.61 11.99 -27.73
C ASP A 111 -3.88 11.39 -26.34
N THR A 112 -2.87 10.76 -25.72
CA THR A 112 -3.03 10.02 -24.47
C THR A 112 -2.53 10.81 -23.26
N ASN A 113 -3.41 11.01 -22.28
CA ASN A 113 -3.05 11.60 -20.98
C ASN A 113 -2.43 10.52 -20.06
N ALA A 114 -1.18 10.73 -19.63
CA ALA A 114 -0.48 9.80 -18.74
C ALA A 114 -1.19 9.62 -17.39
N GLY A 115 -1.78 10.69 -16.84
CA GLY A 115 -2.54 10.66 -15.60
C GLY A 115 -3.75 9.74 -15.69
N ASP A 116 -4.49 9.81 -16.79
CA ASP A 116 -5.68 8.96 -17.00
C ASP A 116 -5.30 7.49 -17.09
N LEU A 117 -4.18 7.16 -17.75
CA LEU A 117 -3.67 5.78 -17.79
C LEU A 117 -3.23 5.28 -16.41
N ILE A 118 -2.50 6.11 -15.65
CA ILE A 118 -2.05 5.75 -14.29
C ILE A 118 -3.27 5.50 -13.39
N VAL A 119 -4.24 6.42 -13.38
CA VAL A 119 -5.46 6.27 -12.57
C VAL A 119 -6.26 5.05 -13.01
N THR A 120 -6.43 4.83 -14.32
CA THR A 120 -7.13 3.66 -14.86
C THR A 120 -6.42 2.36 -14.43
N GLY A 121 -5.09 2.30 -14.52
CA GLY A 121 -4.30 1.18 -14.04
C GLY A 121 -4.46 0.93 -12.54
N MET A 122 -4.37 1.98 -11.72
CA MET A 122 -4.58 1.91 -10.26
C MET A 122 -5.97 1.37 -9.93
N MET A 123 -7.02 1.92 -10.56
CA MET A 123 -8.40 1.50 -10.33
C MET A 123 -8.64 0.07 -10.81
N SER A 124 -8.02 -0.35 -11.91
CA SER A 124 -8.09 -1.74 -12.40
C SER A 124 -7.47 -2.71 -11.40
N ILE A 125 -6.28 -2.41 -10.89
CA ILE A 125 -5.60 -3.23 -9.88
C ILE A 125 -6.47 -3.31 -8.63
N LEU A 126 -6.98 -2.17 -8.14
CA LEU A 126 -7.84 -2.13 -6.95
C LEU A 126 -9.11 -2.97 -7.15
N LEU A 127 -9.75 -2.87 -8.31
CA LEU A 127 -10.95 -3.65 -8.65
C LEU A 127 -10.67 -5.16 -8.58
N PHE A 128 -9.65 -5.64 -9.28
CA PHE A 128 -9.31 -7.07 -9.29
C PHE A 128 -8.83 -7.55 -7.91
N GLN A 129 -8.11 -6.72 -7.17
CA GLN A 129 -7.68 -6.99 -5.81
C GLN A 129 -8.88 -7.17 -4.86
N LEU A 130 -9.87 -6.25 -4.89
CA LEU A 130 -11.07 -6.32 -4.07
C LEU A 130 -11.97 -7.49 -4.47
N ALA A 131 -12.17 -7.70 -5.78
CA ALA A 131 -12.97 -8.81 -6.29
C ALA A 131 -12.34 -10.16 -5.89
N GLY A 132 -11.06 -10.37 -6.19
CA GLY A 132 -10.34 -11.60 -5.85
C GLY A 132 -10.30 -11.83 -4.34
N TYR A 133 -10.07 -10.79 -3.55
CA TYR A 133 -10.12 -10.87 -2.09
C TYR A 133 -11.50 -11.29 -1.58
N THR A 134 -12.57 -10.64 -2.06
CA THR A 134 -13.95 -10.93 -1.63
C THR A 134 -14.34 -12.37 -1.96
N LEU A 135 -13.98 -12.85 -3.15
CA LEU A 135 -14.23 -14.23 -3.56
C LEU A 135 -13.46 -15.23 -2.69
N ALA A 136 -12.16 -15.02 -2.49
CA ALA A 136 -11.33 -15.90 -1.67
C ALA A 136 -11.79 -15.94 -0.21
N TRP A 137 -12.16 -14.77 0.33
CA TRP A 137 -12.67 -14.64 1.69
C TRP A 137 -14.01 -15.34 1.86
N GLY A 138 -14.96 -15.13 0.95
CA GLY A 138 -16.26 -15.81 0.97
C GLY A 138 -16.13 -17.33 0.86
N TRP A 139 -15.28 -17.81 -0.06
CA TRP A 139 -14.99 -19.24 -0.20
C TRP A 139 -14.44 -19.85 1.09
N TRP A 140 -13.49 -19.17 1.75
CA TRP A 140 -12.85 -19.66 2.97
C TRP A 140 -13.86 -19.90 4.10
N TRP A 141 -14.84 -19.00 4.27
CA TRP A 141 -15.90 -19.18 5.26
C TRP A 141 -16.86 -20.31 4.88
N LEU A 142 -17.29 -20.37 3.62
CA LEU A 142 -18.18 -21.42 3.14
C LEU A 142 -17.56 -22.82 3.31
N ALA A 143 -16.26 -22.95 3.05
CA ALA A 143 -15.54 -24.22 3.22
C ALA A 143 -15.48 -24.66 4.69
N ARG A 144 -15.38 -23.73 5.64
CA ARG A 144 -15.30 -24.02 7.08
C ARG A 144 -16.66 -24.14 7.78
N MET A 145 -17.75 -23.68 7.18
CA MET A 145 -19.12 -23.92 7.69
C MET A 145 -19.65 -25.31 7.31
N ARG A 146 -19.01 -26.01 6.37
CA ARG A 146 -19.44 -27.32 5.85
C ARG A 146 -18.75 -28.52 6.50
N GLY A 147 -17.83 -28.29 7.44
CA GLY A 147 -17.13 -29.34 8.21
C GLY A 147 -17.17 -29.03 9.69
#